data_AF-A0A2T6DQ23-F1
#
_entry.id   AF-A0A2T6DQ23-F1
#
_cell.length_a   1.000
_cell.length_b   1.000
_cell.length_c   1.000
_cell.angle_alpha   90.00
_cell.angle_beta   90.00
_cell.angle_gamma   90.00
#
_symmetry.space_group_name_H-M   'P 1'
#
loop_
_entity.id
_entity.type
_entity.pdbx_description
1 polymer ?
#
loop_
_entity_poly.entity_id
_entity_poly.type
_entity_poly.pdbx_seq_one_letter_code
_entity_poly.pdbx_strand_id
1 'polypeptide(L)'
;MKIVREKLIKFYDERAHDAGRGSDVSALTALWGEDLLLGVLQHYWRSEGAESEILSYSCSTGNRKGPRLDGWLLKRSCGTEFLYQVEVKNWAAYSLGERQLEFAASEEELRRYSEEQWKHYFGGDTIPAPSVAKVLVEMKKPDGYDGWQVTPLLCFWFFIAESLESSYSRHHYPDGRAVHVFSASAYLRSIKEEFIEISMPRAERRLKLLSDLIDKNA
;
A
#
# COMPACT_ATOMS: atom_id res chain seq x y z
N MET A 1 12.48 -7.03 8.65
CA MET A 1 12.94 -7.73 7.43
C MET A 1 13.69 -6.78 6.51
N LYS A 2 14.82 -7.23 5.94
CA LYS A 2 15.63 -6.48 4.96
C LYS A 2 15.22 -6.89 3.54
N ILE A 3 14.78 -5.94 2.73
CA ILE A 3 14.23 -6.18 1.39
C ILE A 3 15.12 -5.49 0.35
N VAL A 4 15.44 -6.21 -0.74
CA VAL A 4 16.18 -5.65 -1.88
C VAL A 4 15.22 -4.82 -2.72
N ARG A 5 15.42 -3.50 -2.76
CA ARG A 5 14.51 -2.52 -3.37
C ARG A 5 14.23 -2.79 -4.84
N GLU A 6 15.30 -2.92 -5.64
CA GLU A 6 15.17 -3.13 -7.08
C GLU A 6 14.45 -4.45 -7.40
N LYS A 7 14.82 -5.54 -6.73
CA LYS A 7 14.15 -6.84 -6.92
C LYS A 7 12.68 -6.78 -6.55
N LEU A 8 12.32 -6.01 -5.53
CA LEU A 8 10.93 -5.82 -5.14
C LEU A 8 10.14 -5.07 -6.22
N ILE A 9 10.69 -3.96 -6.73
CA ILE A 9 10.06 -3.20 -7.81
C ILE A 9 9.86 -4.08 -9.04
N LYS A 10 10.93 -4.75 -9.49
CA LYS A 10 10.86 -5.65 -10.64
C LYS A 10 9.86 -6.78 -10.43
N PHE A 11 9.79 -7.35 -9.23
CA PHE A 11 8.86 -8.45 -8.93
C PHE A 11 7.39 -8.06 -9.15
N TYR A 12 7.00 -6.82 -8.83
CA TYR A 12 5.62 -6.39 -8.95
C TYR A 12 5.31 -5.56 -10.22
N ASP A 13 6.25 -4.73 -10.69
CA ASP A 13 6.03 -3.81 -11.82
C ASP A 13 6.43 -4.43 -13.18
N GLU A 14 7.41 -5.35 -13.17
CA GLU A 14 7.89 -6.03 -14.37
C GLU A 14 7.35 -7.46 -14.42
N ARG A 15 6.98 -7.93 -15.61
CA ARG A 15 6.62 -9.33 -15.80
C ARG A 15 7.88 -10.16 -15.98
N ALA A 16 8.38 -10.74 -14.88
CA ALA A 16 9.43 -11.74 -14.86
C ALA A 16 9.11 -12.86 -15.86
N HIS A 17 10.05 -13.09 -16.77
CA HIS A 17 9.94 -14.12 -17.82
C HIS A 17 9.79 -15.54 -17.26
N ASP A 18 10.27 -15.78 -16.04
CA ASP A 18 10.36 -17.10 -15.42
C ASP A 18 9.31 -17.36 -14.32
N ALA A 19 8.52 -16.34 -13.97
CA ALA A 19 7.38 -16.55 -13.09
C ALA A 19 6.35 -17.34 -13.88
N GLY A 20 6.14 -18.61 -13.49
CA GLY A 20 4.98 -19.38 -13.90
C GLY A 20 3.73 -18.49 -13.79
N ARG A 21 2.74 -18.74 -14.68
CA ARG A 21 1.42 -18.06 -14.76
C ARG A 21 1.07 -17.36 -13.44
N GLY A 22 0.62 -16.09 -13.44
CA GLY A 22 0.51 -15.18 -12.28
C GLY A 22 -0.11 -15.66 -10.94
N SER A 23 -0.49 -16.94 -10.80
CA SER A 23 -0.79 -17.64 -9.55
C SER A 23 0.36 -17.60 -8.53
N ASP A 24 1.63 -17.74 -8.92
CA ASP A 24 2.73 -17.74 -7.95
C ASP A 24 2.94 -16.36 -7.34
N VAL A 25 2.88 -15.32 -8.18
CA VAL A 25 2.89 -13.92 -7.74
C VAL A 25 1.72 -13.65 -6.80
N SER A 26 0.52 -14.10 -7.17
CA SER A 26 -0.68 -13.95 -6.35
C SER A 26 -0.55 -14.65 -4.99
N ALA A 27 0.04 -15.84 -4.94
CA ALA A 27 0.29 -16.59 -3.71
C ALA A 27 1.30 -15.88 -2.81
N LEU A 28 2.39 -15.36 -3.38
CA LEU A 28 3.38 -14.55 -2.65
C LEU A 28 2.75 -13.26 -2.14
N THR A 29 1.99 -12.53 -2.96
CA THR A 29 1.25 -11.33 -2.56
C THR A 29 0.26 -11.63 -1.43
N ALA A 30 -0.44 -12.76 -1.44
CA ALA A 30 -1.29 -13.16 -0.33
C ALA A 30 -0.50 -13.44 0.97
N LEU A 31 0.75 -13.91 0.84
CA LEU A 31 1.62 -14.22 1.97
C LEU A 31 2.13 -12.96 2.69
N TRP A 32 2.55 -11.94 1.95
CA TRP A 32 3.24 -10.77 2.52
C TRP A 32 2.67 -9.40 2.16
N GLY A 33 1.71 -9.34 1.23
CA GLY A 33 1.49 -8.14 0.43
C GLY A 33 0.92 -6.95 1.20
N GLU A 34 -0.02 -7.20 2.10
CA GLU A 34 -0.55 -6.17 3.02
C GLU A 34 0.55 -5.64 3.93
N ASP A 35 1.31 -6.55 4.56
CA ASP A 35 2.36 -6.25 5.54
C ASP A 35 3.51 -5.47 4.89
N LEU A 36 3.86 -5.85 3.67
CA LEU A 36 4.87 -5.19 2.86
C LEU A 36 4.51 -3.73 2.62
N LEU A 37 3.31 -3.45 2.11
CA LEU A 37 2.87 -2.09 1.79
C LEU A 37 2.75 -1.20 3.03
N LEU A 38 2.22 -1.74 4.12
CA LEU A 38 2.20 -1.01 5.39
C LEU A 38 3.62 -0.75 5.90
N GLY A 39 4.52 -1.73 5.82
CA GLY A 39 5.93 -1.56 6.19
C GLY A 39 6.66 -0.50 5.35
N VAL A 40 6.42 -0.47 4.04
CA VAL A 40 6.97 0.55 3.12
C VAL A 40 6.42 1.94 3.45
N LEU A 41 5.13 2.06 3.74
CA LEU A 41 4.52 3.32 4.20
C LEU A 41 5.13 3.81 5.51
N GLN A 42 5.33 2.93 6.49
CA GLN A 42 5.97 3.28 7.76
C GLN A 42 7.43 3.71 7.55
N HIS A 43 8.14 3.08 6.60
CA HIS A 43 9.49 3.48 6.22
C HIS A 43 9.51 4.89 5.62
N TYR A 44 8.58 5.20 4.71
CA TYR A 44 8.39 6.56 4.18
C TYR A 44 8.11 7.58 5.30
N TRP A 45 7.16 7.30 6.19
CA TRP A 45 6.88 8.24 7.28
C TRP A 45 8.08 8.46 8.20
N ARG A 46 8.89 7.42 8.44
CA ARG A 46 10.12 7.57 9.21
C ARG A 46 11.15 8.43 8.49
N SER A 47 11.30 8.30 7.16
CA SER A 47 12.20 9.17 6.41
C SER A 47 11.76 10.64 6.44
N GLU A 48 10.46 10.88 6.63
CA GLU A 48 9.88 12.22 6.86
C GLU A 48 9.95 12.67 8.34
N GLY A 49 10.66 11.94 9.21
CA GLY A 49 10.81 12.27 10.62
C GLY A 49 9.57 11.99 11.49
N ALA A 50 8.61 11.21 10.98
CA ALA A 50 7.41 10.81 11.72
C ALA A 50 7.56 9.43 12.36
N GLU A 51 6.94 9.27 13.53
CA GLU A 51 6.74 7.96 14.13
C GLU A 51 5.46 7.32 13.60
N SER A 52 5.43 5.99 13.57
CA SER A 52 4.23 5.28 13.14
C SER A 52 4.05 3.93 13.81
N GLU A 53 2.79 3.55 13.99
CA GLU A 53 2.37 2.33 14.65
C GLU A 53 1.18 1.71 13.90
N ILE A 54 1.21 0.39 13.71
CA ILE A 54 0.05 -0.37 13.21
C ILE A 54 -0.75 -0.82 14.44
N LEU A 55 -1.90 -0.19 14.67
CA LEU A 55 -2.77 -0.49 15.81
C LEU A 55 -3.53 -1.80 15.61
N SER A 56 -3.91 -2.10 14.37
CA SER A 56 -4.65 -3.31 14.02
C SER A 56 -4.49 -3.64 12.54
N TYR A 57 -4.43 -4.93 12.23
CA TYR A 57 -4.50 -5.48 10.86
C TYR A 57 -5.92 -5.88 10.45
N SER A 58 -6.90 -5.23 11.07
CA SER A 58 -8.32 -5.40 10.79
C SER A 58 -9.04 -4.11 11.09
N CYS A 59 -9.74 -3.59 10.08
CA CYS A 59 -10.52 -2.37 10.17
C CYS A 59 -11.93 -2.68 9.64
N SER A 60 -12.95 -2.57 10.47
CA SER A 60 -14.31 -3.01 10.12
C SER A 60 -15.36 -2.00 10.55
N THR A 61 -16.56 -2.08 9.98
CA THR A 61 -17.71 -1.25 10.37
C THR A 61 -18.34 -1.63 11.72
N GLY A 62 -17.68 -2.50 12.51
CA GLY A 62 -18.17 -3.02 13.79
C GLY A 62 -19.33 -3.98 13.59
N ASN A 63 -20.43 -3.78 14.33
CA ASN A 63 -21.63 -4.60 14.23
C ASN A 63 -22.48 -4.29 12.99
N ARG A 64 -22.18 -3.20 12.27
CA ARG A 64 -22.87 -2.84 11.01
C ARG A 64 -22.38 -3.75 9.89
N LYS A 65 -23.31 -4.25 9.06
CA LYS A 65 -22.95 -4.92 7.80
C LYS A 65 -22.24 -3.91 6.90
N GLY A 66 -21.03 -4.23 6.45
CA GLY A 66 -20.22 -3.30 5.67
C GLY A 66 -18.89 -3.90 5.22
N PRO A 67 -18.10 -3.11 4.47
CA PRO A 67 -16.78 -3.52 4.03
C PRO A 67 -15.80 -3.64 5.21
N ARG A 68 -14.68 -4.30 4.96
CA ARG A 68 -13.50 -4.30 5.83
C ARG A 68 -12.34 -3.67 5.08
N LEU A 69 -11.48 -2.96 5.80
CA LEU A 69 -10.19 -2.46 5.31
C LEU A 69 -9.06 -3.21 6.00
N ASP A 70 -7.83 -2.94 5.54
CA ASP A 70 -6.65 -3.74 5.88
C ASP A 70 -6.00 -3.33 7.21
N GLY A 71 -6.24 -2.12 7.70
CA GLY A 71 -5.72 -1.76 9.02
C GLY A 71 -6.05 -0.37 9.55
N TRP A 72 -5.61 -0.17 10.80
CA TRP A 72 -5.57 1.10 11.51
C TRP A 72 -4.11 1.47 11.79
N LEU A 73 -3.71 2.66 11.36
CA LEU A 73 -2.36 3.18 11.59
C LEU A 73 -2.42 4.50 12.35
N LEU A 74 -1.45 4.69 13.24
CA LEU A 74 -1.20 5.94 13.92
C LEU A 74 0.09 6.54 13.38
N LYS A 75 0.06 7.83 13.00
CA LYS A 75 1.25 8.61 12.64
C LYS A 75 1.40 9.77 13.61
N ARG A 76 2.61 10.00 14.11
CA ARG A 76 2.95 11.17 14.94
C ARG A 76 4.02 11.98 14.24
N SER A 77 3.75 13.26 13.97
CA SER A 77 4.64 14.14 13.22
C SER A 77 4.54 15.56 13.76
N CYS A 78 5.67 16.15 14.18
CA CYS A 78 5.74 17.53 14.67
C CYS A 78 4.68 17.86 15.75
N GLY A 79 4.45 16.92 16.69
CA GLY A 79 3.45 17.09 17.76
C GLY A 79 1.98 16.93 17.32
N THR A 80 1.73 16.60 16.05
CA THR A 80 0.39 16.28 15.54
C THR A 80 0.25 14.78 15.36
N GLU A 81 -0.91 14.24 15.76
CA GLU A 81 -1.22 12.82 15.65
C GLU A 81 -2.35 12.60 14.64
N PHE A 82 -2.22 11.55 13.84
CA PHE A 82 -3.17 11.20 12.78
C PHE A 82 -3.57 9.74 12.90
N LEU A 83 -4.87 9.49 13.00
CA LEU A 83 -5.43 8.14 12.96
C LEU A 83 -5.90 7.83 11.53
N TYR A 84 -5.26 6.86 10.90
CA TYR A 84 -5.56 6.44 9.53
C TYR A 84 -6.35 5.14 9.51
N GLN A 85 -7.45 5.14 8.75
CA GLN A 85 -8.05 3.89 8.26
C GLN A 85 -7.46 3.59 6.88
N VAL A 86 -6.88 2.40 6.72
CA VAL A 86 -6.04 2.10 5.56
C VAL A 86 -6.61 0.97 4.74
N GLU A 87 -6.68 1.19 3.43
CA GLU A 87 -6.91 0.16 2.42
C GLU A 87 -5.65 0.00 1.57
N VAL A 88 -5.20 -1.24 1.43
CA VAL A 88 -4.00 -1.64 0.71
C VAL A 88 -4.39 -2.29 -0.60
N LYS A 89 -3.85 -1.78 -1.71
CA LYS A 89 -4.02 -2.31 -3.06
C LYS A 89 -2.68 -2.78 -3.60
N ASN A 90 -2.39 -4.04 -3.28
CA ASN A 90 -1.16 -4.69 -3.73
C ASN A 90 -1.35 -5.42 -5.06
N TRP A 91 -1.77 -4.70 -6.10
CA TRP A 91 -1.88 -5.29 -7.44
C TRP A 91 -0.52 -5.24 -8.11
N ALA A 92 0.02 -6.43 -8.38
CA ALA A 92 1.17 -6.60 -9.26
C ALA A 92 0.71 -6.47 -10.71
N ALA A 93 1.57 -6.04 -11.63
CA ALA A 93 1.30 -5.94 -13.06
C ALA A 93 0.80 -7.26 -13.71
N TYR A 94 1.01 -8.39 -13.04
CA TYR A 94 0.49 -9.71 -13.41
C TYR A 94 -1.01 -9.88 -13.18
N SER A 95 -1.62 -8.98 -12.41
CA SER A 95 -3.02 -8.99 -12.03
C SER A 95 -3.81 -8.20 -13.07
N LEU A 96 -4.66 -8.90 -13.84
CA LEU A 96 -5.69 -8.32 -14.73
C LEU A 96 -5.22 -7.16 -15.64
N GLY A 97 -4.37 -7.48 -16.62
CA GLY A 97 -4.15 -6.59 -17.79
C GLY A 97 -3.49 -5.25 -17.47
N GLU A 98 -2.90 -5.11 -16.27
CA GLU A 98 -2.16 -3.92 -15.90
C GLU A 98 -0.92 -3.75 -16.77
N ARG A 99 -0.65 -2.50 -17.13
CA ARG A 99 0.50 -2.10 -17.95
C ARG A 99 1.77 -2.29 -17.10
N GLN A 100 2.80 -2.88 -17.71
CA GLN A 100 4.10 -3.00 -17.07
C GLN A 100 4.78 -1.64 -16.98
N LEU A 101 5.58 -1.45 -15.94
CA LEU A 101 6.37 -0.24 -15.74
C LEU A 101 7.81 -0.64 -15.38
N GLU A 102 8.69 -0.62 -16.36
CA GLU A 102 10.09 -1.02 -16.15
C GLU A 102 10.74 -0.21 -15.02
N PHE A 103 11.63 -0.85 -14.26
CA PHE A 103 12.40 -0.19 -13.22
C PHE A 103 13.18 1.01 -13.77
N ALA A 104 13.71 0.87 -14.99
CA ALA A 104 14.45 1.89 -15.72
C ALA A 104 13.57 2.81 -16.59
N ALA A 105 12.24 2.79 -16.41
CA ALA A 105 11.32 3.65 -17.17
C ALA A 105 11.74 5.12 -17.08
N SER A 106 11.66 5.82 -18.21
CA SER A 106 11.94 7.25 -18.30
C SER A 106 10.93 8.08 -17.51
N GLU A 107 11.30 9.32 -17.16
CA GLU A 107 10.37 10.25 -16.50
C GLU A 107 9.08 10.48 -17.31
N GLU A 108 9.17 10.48 -18.64
CA GLU A 108 8.00 10.61 -19.53
C GLU A 108 7.07 9.40 -19.40
N GLU A 109 7.62 8.19 -19.33
CA GLU A 109 6.85 6.97 -19.14
C GLU A 109 6.21 6.91 -17.76
N LEU A 110 6.96 7.26 -16.70
CA LEU A 110 6.44 7.38 -15.34
C LEU A 110 5.29 8.39 -15.27
N ARG A 111 5.45 9.56 -15.92
CA ARG A 111 4.42 10.59 -15.97
C ARG A 111 3.15 10.09 -16.63
N ARG A 112 3.27 9.54 -17.84
CA ARG A 112 2.13 9.00 -18.59
C ARG A 112 1.42 7.89 -17.81
N TYR A 113 2.18 6.97 -17.20
CA TYR A 113 1.62 5.91 -16.38
C TYR A 113 0.85 6.48 -15.19
N SER A 114 1.45 7.43 -14.46
CA SER A 114 0.83 8.06 -13.29
C SER A 114 -0.44 8.81 -13.66
N GLU A 115 -0.43 9.59 -14.74
CA GLU A 115 -1.59 10.34 -15.23
C GLU A 115 -2.74 9.40 -15.61
N GLU A 116 -2.45 8.29 -16.28
CA GLU A 116 -3.44 7.25 -16.61
C GLU A 116 -4.08 6.67 -15.34
N GLN A 117 -3.26 6.27 -14.35
CA GLN A 117 -3.75 5.72 -13.09
C GLN A 117 -4.52 6.75 -12.26
N TRP A 118 -4.00 7.97 -12.15
CA TRP A 118 -4.62 9.05 -11.39
C TRP A 118 -5.98 9.40 -11.98
N LYS A 119 -6.06 9.56 -13.30
CA LYS A 119 -7.33 9.79 -14.00
C LYS A 119 -8.31 8.64 -13.81
N HIS A 120 -7.83 7.39 -13.81
CA HIS A 120 -8.68 6.22 -13.60
C HIS A 120 -9.35 6.21 -12.22
N TYR A 121 -8.62 6.51 -11.15
CA TYR A 121 -9.17 6.44 -9.78
C TYR A 121 -9.74 7.77 -9.26
N PHE A 122 -9.23 8.90 -9.72
CA PHE A 122 -9.47 10.23 -9.16
C PHE A 122 -9.84 11.29 -10.21
N GLY A 123 -10.15 10.88 -11.45
CA GLY A 123 -10.54 11.79 -12.53
C GLY A 123 -11.98 12.31 -12.46
N GLY A 124 -12.78 11.86 -11.50
CA GLY A 124 -14.16 12.31 -11.29
C GLY A 124 -14.49 12.52 -9.81
N ASP A 125 -15.75 12.85 -9.53
CA ASP A 125 -16.21 13.21 -8.17
C ASP A 125 -16.30 12.03 -7.19
N THR A 126 -16.04 10.81 -7.66
CA THR A 126 -16.07 9.58 -6.86
C THR A 126 -15.01 8.59 -7.34
N ILE A 127 -14.55 7.71 -6.44
CA ILE A 127 -13.70 6.57 -6.82
C ILE A 127 -14.57 5.53 -7.54
N PRO A 128 -14.34 5.22 -8.82
CA PRO A 128 -15.22 4.33 -9.58
C PRO A 128 -15.15 2.87 -9.12
N ALA A 129 -13.99 2.42 -8.62
CA ALA A 129 -13.77 1.05 -8.18
C ALA A 129 -14.32 0.83 -6.76
N PRO A 130 -15.37 0.00 -6.55
CA PRO A 130 -15.95 -0.21 -5.21
C PRO A 130 -14.97 -0.81 -4.20
N SER A 131 -14.04 -1.63 -4.69
CA SER A 131 -12.98 -2.23 -3.89
C SER A 131 -12.02 -1.19 -3.29
N VAL A 132 -11.89 -0.02 -3.92
CA VAL A 132 -11.07 1.11 -3.47
C VAL A 132 -11.93 2.12 -2.71
N ALA A 133 -13.12 2.45 -3.24
CA ALA A 133 -14.05 3.43 -2.69
C ALA A 133 -14.47 3.14 -1.24
N LYS A 134 -14.46 1.87 -0.82
CA LYS A 134 -14.75 1.47 0.57
C LYS A 134 -13.85 2.13 1.61
N VAL A 135 -12.66 2.62 1.23
CA VAL A 135 -11.79 3.40 2.13
C VAL A 135 -12.46 4.68 2.65
N LEU A 136 -13.50 5.19 1.98
CA LEU A 136 -14.26 6.36 2.41
C LEU A 136 -15.42 6.01 3.35
N VAL A 137 -15.71 4.72 3.56
CA VAL A 137 -16.74 4.26 4.50
C VAL A 137 -16.19 4.37 5.91
N GLU A 138 -16.95 4.98 6.81
CA GLU A 138 -16.55 5.14 8.21
C GLU A 138 -16.44 3.79 8.92
N MET A 139 -15.26 3.53 9.47
CA MET A 139 -14.95 2.30 10.20
C MET A 139 -15.11 2.49 11.71
N LYS A 140 -15.37 1.39 12.44
CA LYS A 140 -15.32 1.39 13.90
C LYS A 140 -13.87 1.65 14.32
N LYS A 141 -13.66 2.75 15.04
CA LYS A 141 -12.35 3.14 15.58
C LYS A 141 -11.85 2.08 16.59
N PRO A 142 -10.53 1.93 16.76
CA PRO A 142 -9.98 1.13 17.86
C PRO A 142 -10.37 1.72 19.22
N ASP A 143 -10.43 0.87 20.23
CA ASP A 143 -10.75 1.29 21.60
C ASP A 143 -9.72 2.35 22.08
N GLY A 144 -10.21 3.43 22.71
CA GLY A 144 -9.38 4.56 23.15
C GLY A 144 -9.25 5.71 22.13
N TYR A 145 -9.83 5.59 20.93
CA TYR A 145 -9.73 6.59 19.86
C TYR A 145 -11.06 7.25 19.48
N ASP A 146 -12.10 7.16 20.32
CA ASP A 146 -13.46 7.62 19.97
C ASP A 146 -13.53 9.10 19.56
N GLY A 147 -12.75 9.96 20.21
CA GLY A 147 -12.68 11.41 19.93
C GLY A 147 -11.78 11.80 18.76
N TRP A 148 -11.06 10.85 18.15
CA TRP A 148 -10.06 11.16 17.13
C TRP A 148 -10.67 11.36 15.75
N GLN A 149 -10.13 12.32 14.99
CA GLN A 149 -10.46 12.46 13.58
C GLN A 149 -9.80 11.34 12.77
N VAL A 150 -10.60 10.65 11.95
CA VAL A 150 -10.14 9.56 11.09
C VAL A 150 -9.78 10.11 9.72
N THR A 151 -8.63 9.69 9.21
CA THR A 151 -8.16 10.05 7.87
C THR A 151 -8.15 8.81 6.97
N PRO A 152 -8.94 8.79 5.88
CA PRO A 152 -8.86 7.72 4.87
C PRO A 152 -7.50 7.72 4.17
N LEU A 153 -6.88 6.54 4.04
CA LEU A 153 -5.61 6.37 3.33
C LEU A 153 -5.66 5.15 2.41
N LEU A 154 -5.35 5.40 1.14
CA LEU A 154 -5.08 4.37 0.15
C LEU A 154 -3.58 4.13 0.04
N CYS A 155 -3.18 2.87 0.12
CA CYS A 155 -1.80 2.44 -0.03
C CYS A 155 -1.70 1.54 -1.27
N PHE A 156 -1.25 2.12 -2.38
CA PHE A 156 -1.11 1.43 -3.66
C PHE A 156 0.31 0.90 -3.83
N TRP A 157 0.40 -0.29 -4.42
CA TRP A 157 1.67 -0.77 -4.93
C TRP A 157 2.15 0.06 -6.13
N PHE A 158 1.34 0.12 -7.20
CA PHE A 158 1.73 0.69 -8.48
C PHE A 158 2.05 2.19 -8.41
N PHE A 159 2.73 2.68 -9.44
CA PHE A 159 3.12 4.08 -9.55
C PHE A 159 1.88 4.97 -9.76
N ILE A 160 1.50 5.72 -8.72
CA ILE A 160 0.37 6.65 -8.76
C ILE A 160 0.68 7.87 -7.90
N ALA A 161 0.84 9.00 -8.56
CA ALA A 161 1.20 10.24 -7.92
C ALA A 161 0.58 11.42 -8.67
N GLU A 162 0.22 12.45 -7.91
CA GLU A 162 -0.21 13.74 -8.47
C GLU A 162 0.96 14.47 -9.16
N SER A 163 2.18 14.26 -8.67
CA SER A 163 3.42 14.73 -9.28
C SER A 163 4.52 13.68 -9.14
N LEU A 164 5.50 13.66 -10.05
CA LEU A 164 6.62 12.71 -9.99
C LEU A 164 7.51 12.89 -8.75
N GLU A 165 7.42 14.05 -8.10
CA GLU A 165 8.23 14.40 -6.93
C GLU A 165 7.63 13.89 -5.61
N SER A 166 6.36 13.48 -5.61
CA SER A 166 5.68 13.03 -4.40
C SER A 166 5.18 11.60 -4.52
N SER A 167 5.54 10.76 -3.56
CA SER A 167 4.94 9.43 -3.37
C SER A 167 3.70 9.45 -2.48
N TYR A 168 3.35 10.63 -1.95
CA TYR A 168 2.25 10.81 -1.01
C TYR A 168 1.43 12.05 -1.39
N SER A 169 0.19 11.83 -1.83
CA SER A 169 -0.71 12.88 -2.29
C SER A 169 -1.98 12.93 -1.46
N ARG A 170 -2.74 14.02 -1.59
CA ARG A 170 -4.05 14.18 -0.97
C ARG A 170 -5.05 14.60 -2.02
N HIS A 171 -6.03 13.74 -2.27
CA HIS A 171 -7.12 14.03 -3.20
C HIS A 171 -8.33 14.55 -2.43
N HIS A 172 -8.92 15.65 -2.93
CA HIS A 172 -10.08 16.33 -2.34
C HIS A 172 -11.30 16.19 -3.27
N TYR A 173 -12.43 15.80 -2.69
CA TYR A 173 -13.71 15.70 -3.38
C TYR A 173 -14.53 16.99 -3.24
N PRO A 174 -15.45 17.29 -4.17
CA PRO A 174 -16.32 18.47 -4.10
C PRO A 174 -17.19 18.53 -2.83
N ASP A 175 -17.50 17.38 -2.22
CA ASP A 175 -18.28 17.29 -0.98
C ASP A 175 -17.45 17.52 0.30
N GLY A 176 -16.18 17.92 0.15
CA GLY A 176 -15.28 18.23 1.25
C GLY A 176 -14.58 17.00 1.86
N ARG A 177 -14.90 15.77 1.41
CA ARG A 177 -14.13 14.59 1.80
C ARG A 177 -12.74 14.65 1.16
N ALA A 178 -11.79 13.99 1.82
CA ALA A 178 -10.45 13.82 1.28
C ALA A 178 -9.95 12.40 1.55
N VAL A 179 -9.06 11.93 0.67
CA VAL A 179 -8.34 10.67 0.83
C VAL A 179 -6.86 10.92 0.63
N HIS A 180 -6.07 10.36 1.51
CA HIS A 180 -4.62 10.33 1.35
C HIS A 180 -4.27 9.16 0.44
N VAL A 181 -3.26 9.34 -0.41
CA VAL A 181 -2.85 8.35 -1.39
C VAL A 181 -1.34 8.18 -1.27
N PHE A 182 -0.89 6.98 -0.95
CA PHE A 182 0.52 6.60 -0.95
C PHE A 182 0.80 5.63 -2.07
N SER A 183 1.88 5.87 -2.82
CA SER A 183 2.39 4.96 -3.85
C SER A 183 3.74 4.39 -3.44
N ALA A 184 3.75 3.09 -3.19
CA ALA A 184 4.98 2.38 -2.84
C ALA A 184 5.97 2.37 -4.00
N SER A 185 5.54 2.10 -5.24
CA SER A 185 6.44 2.13 -6.40
C SER A 185 7.06 3.51 -6.61
N ALA A 186 6.30 4.60 -6.45
CA ALA A 186 6.85 5.95 -6.53
C ALA A 186 7.89 6.22 -5.43
N TYR A 187 7.59 5.86 -4.18
CA TYR A 187 8.52 6.02 -3.07
C TYR A 187 9.81 5.19 -3.26
N LEU A 188 9.66 3.91 -3.58
CA LEU A 188 10.80 3.02 -3.76
C LEU A 188 11.66 3.44 -4.95
N ARG A 189 11.11 4.09 -5.97
CA ARG A 189 11.90 4.64 -7.08
C ARG A 189 12.64 5.91 -6.70
N SER A 190 12.12 6.72 -5.76
CA SER A 190 12.74 8.00 -5.37
C SER A 190 13.93 7.85 -4.42
N ILE A 191 13.98 6.77 -3.62
CA ILE A 191 15.08 6.51 -2.69
C ILE A 191 16.30 5.88 -3.40
N LYS A 192 17.51 6.08 -2.85
CA LYS A 192 18.77 5.58 -3.44
C LYS A 192 19.25 4.28 -2.80
N GLU A 193 18.73 3.96 -1.64
CA GLU A 193 19.09 2.82 -0.81
C GLU A 193 18.85 1.51 -1.58
N GLU A 194 19.84 0.61 -1.55
CA GLU A 194 19.68 -0.72 -2.16
C GLU A 194 18.68 -1.59 -1.39
N PHE A 195 18.62 -1.38 -0.07
CA PHE A 195 17.77 -2.14 0.84
C PHE A 195 16.90 -1.21 1.68
N ILE A 196 15.70 -1.68 1.99
CA ILE A 196 14.85 -1.11 3.03
C ILE A 196 14.71 -2.10 4.18
N GLU A 197 14.62 -1.59 5.39
CA GLU A 197 14.33 -2.38 6.58
C GLU A 197 12.93 -2.06 7.09
N ILE A 198 12.03 -3.03 6.95
CA ILE A 198 10.61 -2.88 7.28
C ILE A 198 10.15 -3.97 8.22
N SER A 199 9.21 -3.64 9.11
CA SER A 199 8.55 -4.63 9.97
C SER A 199 7.48 -5.35 9.16
N MET A 200 7.47 -6.69 9.19
CA MET A 200 6.43 -7.50 8.54
C MET A 200 6.01 -8.68 9.44
N PRO A 201 5.40 -8.43 10.61
CA PRO A 201 5.14 -9.45 11.61
C PRO A 201 4.11 -10.51 11.17
N ARG A 202 3.15 -10.18 10.28
CA ARG A 202 2.22 -11.17 9.72
C ARG A 202 2.92 -12.06 8.70
N ALA A 203 3.77 -11.50 7.85
CA ALA A 203 4.56 -12.25 6.89
C ALA A 203 5.55 -13.19 7.61
N GLU A 204 6.28 -12.69 8.61
CA GLU A 204 7.19 -13.48 9.45
C GLU A 204 6.47 -14.66 10.11
N ARG A 205 5.30 -14.43 10.70
CA ARG A 205 4.47 -15.49 11.27
C ARG A 205 4.04 -16.54 10.24
N ARG A 206 3.59 -16.11 9.05
CA ARG A 206 3.16 -17.02 7.98
C ARG A 206 4.33 -17.85 7.44
N LEU A 207 5.50 -17.23 7.25
CA LEU A 207 6.73 -17.91 6.83
C LEU A 207 7.18 -18.96 7.85
N LYS A 208 7.07 -18.64 9.14
CA LYS A 208 7.34 -19.61 10.20
C LYS A 208 6.40 -20.81 10.12
N LEU A 209 5.09 -20.57 10.02
CA LEU A 209 4.10 -21.64 9.86
C LEU A 209 4.38 -22.53 8.63
N LEU A 210 4.75 -21.92 7.50
CA LEU A 210 5.12 -22.67 6.31
C LEU A 210 6.38 -23.52 6.54
N SER A 211 7.39 -22.97 7.20
CA SER A 211 8.61 -23.71 7.53
C SER A 211 8.37 -24.88 8.48
N ASP A 212 7.41 -24.76 9.40
CA ASP A 212 7.06 -25.82 10.35
C ASP A 212 6.32 -26.99 9.65
N LEU A 213 5.74 -26.77 8.47
CA LEU A 213 5.04 -27.79 7.67
C LEU A 213 5.94 -28.54 6.68
N ILE A 214 7.11 -27.97 6.36
CA ILE A 214 8.04 -28.54 5.37
C ILE A 214 9.17 -29.22 6.13
N ASP A 215 9.19 -30.55 6.13
CA ASP A 215 10.38 -31.28 6.55
C ASP A 215 11.46 -31.15 5.46
N LYS A 216 12.52 -30.43 5.76
CA LYS A 216 13.65 -30.23 4.83
C LYS A 216 14.64 -31.39 4.86
N ASN A 217 14.43 -32.38 5.72
CA ASN A 217 15.28 -33.56 5.89
C ASN A 217 14.56 -34.88 5.58
N ALA A 218 13.32 -34.83 5.05
CA ALA A 218 12.58 -36.00 4.59
C ALA A 218 12.90 -36.37 3.14
#